data_AF-A0AA43RRX2-F1
#
_entry.id   AF-A0AA43RRX2-F1
#
_cell.length_a   1.000
_cell.length_b   1.000
_cell.length_c   1.000
_cell.angle_alpha   90.00
_cell.angle_beta   90.00
_cell.angle_gamma   90.00
#
_symmetry.space_group_name_H-M   'P 1'
#
loop_
_entity.id
_entity.type
_entity.pdbx_description
1 polymer ?
#
loop_
_entity_poly.entity_id
_entity_poly.type
_entity_poly.pdbx_seq_one_letter_code
_entity_poly.pdbx_strand_id
1 'polypeptide(L)'
;MRFKHFIITRFNVKVLYRGATKPFEQTTEWLNSRFELFERYCLPSIKNQTNGNFIWLCLFDKDTPDFYKQKINGYKKDFEQFEPLFLTQAEAADMATFLHETIKKHLTEKDEYVVTTRIDNDDAFHISTIDRLQKIIRFGDEPTVYSFNYGYQYFVKLNIALRMYYPNNHFLTMTERNNENFRTIISYGHTSVRKELACVDIKDKRPLYWLEVVHSSNVNNNLMLSPKYRYAPRLRTISFFDFGLDLTIKWYQAAFNFVFRLTPYAIRFLGHEICRKAKQKKK
;
A
#
# COMPACT_ATOMS: atom_id res chain seq x y z
N MET A 1 11.03 -20.92 -15.42
CA MET A 1 10.66 -19.55 -15.77
C MET A 1 11.32 -18.61 -14.80
N ARG A 2 12.09 -17.65 -15.31
CA ARG A 2 12.85 -16.70 -14.49
C ARG A 2 12.20 -15.33 -14.55
N PHE A 3 12.11 -14.66 -13.41
CA PHE A 3 11.46 -13.36 -13.28
C PHE A 3 12.26 -12.47 -12.32
N LYS A 4 12.05 -11.16 -12.43
CA LYS A 4 12.43 -10.20 -11.37
C LYS A 4 11.21 -9.54 -10.78
N HIS A 5 11.24 -9.35 -9.46
CA HIS A 5 10.14 -8.74 -8.73
C HIS A 5 10.54 -7.39 -8.16
N PHE A 6 9.72 -6.38 -8.43
CA PHE A 6 9.85 -5.03 -7.93
C PHE A 6 8.66 -4.69 -7.03
N ILE A 7 8.91 -4.28 -5.80
CA ILE A 7 7.92 -3.59 -4.97
C ILE A 7 8.05 -2.10 -5.30
N ILE A 8 6.93 -1.39 -5.45
CA ILE A 8 6.92 0.01 -5.85
C ILE A 8 6.07 0.81 -4.87
N THR A 9 6.69 1.83 -4.28
CA THR A 9 6.05 2.77 -3.36
C THR A 9 6.24 4.19 -3.85
N ARG A 10 5.13 4.90 -4.10
CA ARG A 10 5.17 6.33 -4.33
C ARG A 10 5.20 7.02 -2.98
N PHE A 11 6.34 7.61 -2.62
CA PHE A 11 6.52 8.20 -1.30
C PHE A 11 5.98 9.63 -1.24
N ASN A 12 6.67 10.56 -1.90
CA ASN A 12 6.32 11.98 -1.93
C ASN A 12 6.51 12.61 -3.31
N VAL A 13 6.52 11.81 -4.37
CA VAL A 13 6.53 12.33 -5.75
C VAL A 13 5.32 13.23 -6.03
N LYS A 14 5.58 14.41 -6.62
CA LYS A 14 4.56 15.39 -6.99
C LYS A 14 3.85 14.98 -8.28
N VAL A 15 2.83 14.14 -8.17
CA VAL A 15 1.98 13.76 -9.30
C VAL A 15 0.80 14.74 -9.42
N LEU A 16 0.54 15.23 -10.63
CA LEU A 16 -0.69 15.96 -10.92
C LEU A 16 -1.87 14.99 -10.98
N TYR A 17 -2.77 15.09 -10.01
CA TYR A 17 -4.02 14.33 -10.05
C TYR A 17 -4.98 14.90 -11.10
N ARG A 18 -5.79 14.04 -11.71
CA ARG A 18 -6.76 14.45 -12.74
C ARG A 18 -7.71 15.52 -12.19
N GLY A 19 -7.68 16.71 -12.78
CA GLY A 19 -8.48 17.87 -12.37
C GLY A 19 -7.80 18.82 -11.38
N ALA A 20 -6.58 18.52 -10.93
CA ALA A 20 -5.77 19.45 -10.14
C ALA A 20 -4.94 20.36 -11.05
N THR A 21 -4.90 21.66 -10.74
CA THR A 21 -4.07 22.64 -11.46
C THR A 21 -2.62 22.67 -10.98
N LYS A 22 -2.37 22.19 -9.76
CA LYS A 22 -1.03 22.06 -9.15
C LYS A 22 -0.95 20.78 -8.31
N PRO A 23 0.24 20.18 -8.13
CA PRO A 23 0.44 19.08 -7.19
C PRO A 23 0.07 19.50 -5.77
N PHE A 24 -0.25 18.52 -4.93
CA PHE A 24 -0.44 18.75 -3.50
C PHE A 24 0.83 19.33 -2.88
N GLU A 25 0.68 20.42 -2.13
CA GLU A 25 1.79 21.05 -1.41
C GLU A 25 2.18 20.21 -0.21
N GLN A 26 3.43 19.76 -0.20
CA GLN A 26 3.98 18.90 0.83
C GLN A 26 4.76 19.73 1.84
N THR A 27 4.07 20.21 2.87
CA THR A 27 4.71 20.99 3.93
C THR A 27 5.69 20.13 4.73
N THR A 28 6.58 20.77 5.49
CA THR A 28 7.51 20.10 6.39
C THR A 28 6.79 19.21 7.40
N GLU A 29 5.66 19.65 7.94
CA GLU A 29 4.84 18.90 8.90
C GLU A 29 4.23 17.65 8.25
N TRP A 30 3.77 17.77 7.00
CA TRP A 30 3.27 16.62 6.25
C TRP A 30 4.39 15.61 6.00
N LEU A 31 5.57 16.05 5.56
CA LEU A 31 6.72 15.17 5.34
C LEU A 31 7.14 14.47 6.64
N ASN A 32 7.25 15.20 7.75
CA ASN A 32 7.55 14.63 9.07
C ASN A 32 6.57 13.50 9.40
N SER A 33 5.26 13.78 9.30
CA SER A 33 4.22 12.78 9.56
C SER A 33 4.31 11.57 8.62
N ARG A 34 4.62 11.76 7.32
CA ARG A 34 4.76 10.64 6.37
C ARG A 34 6.00 9.78 6.66
N PHE A 35 7.13 10.39 7.02
CA PHE A 35 8.32 9.64 7.44
C PHE A 35 8.07 8.86 8.72
N GLU A 36 7.39 9.43 9.72
CA GLU A 36 6.99 8.70 10.93
C GLU A 36 6.12 7.48 10.63
N LEU A 37 5.14 7.61 9.74
CA LEU A 37 4.28 6.49 9.33
C LEU A 37 5.07 5.42 8.59
N PHE A 38 5.94 5.83 7.66
CA PHE A 38 6.77 4.91 6.90
C PHE A 38 7.76 4.14 7.75
N GLU A 39 8.50 4.83 8.61
CA GLU A 39 9.47 4.25 9.54
C GLU A 39 8.79 3.32 10.55
N ARG A 40 7.55 3.64 10.95
CA ARG A 40 6.79 2.86 11.91
C ARG A 40 6.11 1.63 11.32
N TYR A 41 5.55 1.74 10.11
CA TYR A 41 4.67 0.72 9.54
C TYR A 41 5.25 0.04 8.30
N CYS A 42 5.54 0.81 7.25
CA CYS A 42 5.85 0.26 5.93
C CYS A 42 7.27 -0.33 5.88
N LEU A 43 8.29 0.47 6.22
CA LEU A 43 9.70 0.09 6.19
C LEU A 43 9.99 -1.22 6.93
N PRO A 44 9.61 -1.40 8.22
CA PRO A 44 9.88 -2.65 8.91
C PRO A 44 9.13 -3.84 8.30
N SER A 45 7.94 -3.64 7.76
CA SER A 45 7.15 -4.72 7.16
C SER A 45 7.77 -5.28 5.87
N ILE A 46 8.39 -4.42 5.05
CA ILE A 46 9.08 -4.84 3.83
C ILE A 46 10.48 -5.37 4.15
N LYS A 47 11.19 -4.74 5.09
CA LYS A 47 12.53 -5.19 5.52
C LYS A 47 12.50 -6.59 6.14
N ASN A 48 11.44 -6.94 6.85
CA ASN A 48 11.33 -8.23 7.55
C ASN A 48 10.88 -9.39 6.65
N GLN A 49 10.58 -9.18 5.35
CA GLN A 49 10.07 -10.25 4.50
C GLN A 49 10.99 -11.50 4.52
N THR A 50 10.38 -12.66 4.74
CA THR A 50 11.07 -13.96 4.76
C THR A 50 11.69 -14.33 3.41
N ASN A 51 11.15 -13.79 2.32
CA ASN A 51 11.68 -13.93 0.97
C ASN A 51 12.21 -12.58 0.49
N GLY A 52 13.55 -12.46 0.43
CA GLY A 52 14.26 -11.27 -0.03
C GLY A 52 14.41 -11.15 -1.54
N ASN A 53 13.82 -12.05 -2.36
CA ASN A 53 13.93 -12.04 -3.82
C ASN A 53 13.05 -10.95 -4.46
N PHE A 54 13.39 -9.69 -4.20
CA PHE A 54 12.77 -8.52 -4.79
C PHE A 54 13.70 -7.31 -4.71
N ILE A 55 13.39 -6.26 -5.48
CA ILE A 55 13.95 -4.92 -5.34
C ILE A 55 12.80 -3.98 -4.96
N TRP A 56 12.99 -3.10 -3.99
CA TRP A 56 11.98 -2.16 -3.54
C TRP A 56 12.29 -0.74 -4.02
N LEU A 57 11.61 -0.34 -5.09
CA LEU A 57 11.70 0.99 -5.68
C LEU A 57 10.84 1.97 -4.87
N CYS A 58 11.47 2.84 -4.09
CA CYS A 58 10.81 3.90 -3.34
C CYS A 58 11.02 5.25 -4.04
N LEU A 59 9.93 5.83 -4.53
CA LEU A 59 9.96 7.02 -5.38
C LEU A 59 9.78 8.27 -4.53
N PHE A 60 10.80 9.13 -4.53
CA PHE A 60 10.87 10.40 -3.82
C PHE A 60 10.91 11.57 -4.79
N ASP A 61 10.47 12.75 -4.34
CA ASP A 61 10.66 14.00 -5.08
C ASP A 61 12.14 14.43 -5.05
N LYS A 62 12.69 14.91 -6.17
CA LYS A 62 14.10 15.34 -6.26
C LYS A 62 14.44 16.47 -5.30
N ASP A 63 13.47 17.33 -4.99
CA ASP A 63 13.62 18.45 -4.07
C ASP A 63 13.35 18.07 -2.61
N THR A 64 13.25 16.77 -2.30
CA THR A 64 13.16 16.29 -0.91
C THR A 64 14.30 16.89 -0.08
N PRO A 65 14.03 17.53 1.07
CA PRO A 65 15.06 18.20 1.87
C PRO A 65 16.18 17.26 2.32
N ASP A 66 17.39 17.80 2.46
CA ASP A 66 18.60 17.01 2.75
C ASP A 66 18.51 16.22 4.05
N PHE A 67 17.83 16.76 5.07
CA PHE A 67 17.52 16.04 6.31
C PHE A 67 16.86 14.68 6.05
N TYR A 68 15.87 14.64 5.14
CA TYR A 68 15.20 13.39 4.78
C TYR A 68 16.03 12.54 3.82
N LYS A 69 16.80 13.15 2.91
CA LYS A 69 17.75 12.41 2.06
C LYS A 69 18.78 11.65 2.89
N GLN A 70 19.25 12.21 4.01
CA GLN A 70 20.12 11.50 4.94
C GLN A 70 19.46 10.26 5.55
N LYS A 71 18.19 10.38 5.98
CA LYS A 71 17.39 9.23 6.45
C LYS A 71 17.26 8.14 5.36
N ILE A 72 16.87 8.56 4.15
CA ILE A 72 16.71 7.66 2.99
C ILE A 72 18.02 6.91 2.67
N ASN A 73 19.15 7.62 2.70
CA ASN A 73 20.47 7.00 2.49
C ASN A 73 20.84 6.03 3.62
N GLY A 74 20.39 6.28 4.85
CA GLY A 74 20.48 5.32 5.95
C GLY A 74 19.74 4.02 5.63
N TYR A 75 18.50 4.11 5.13
CA TYR A 75 17.73 2.93 4.75
C TYR A 75 18.41 2.09 3.67
N LYS A 76 18.98 2.74 2.65
CA LYS A 76 19.73 2.04 1.58
C LYS A 76 20.94 1.27 2.11
N LYS A 77 21.66 1.84 3.08
CA LYS A 77 22.82 1.18 3.71
C LYS A 77 22.40 -0.04 4.53
N ASP A 78 21.26 0.04 5.19
CA ASP A 78 20.79 -1.00 6.13
C ASP A 78 19.89 -2.07 5.49
N PHE A 79 19.48 -1.88 4.24
CA PHE A 79 18.53 -2.76 3.54
C PHE A 79 18.84 -2.77 2.04
N GLU A 80 19.54 -3.82 1.59
CA GLU A 80 20.06 -3.94 0.22
C GLU A 80 18.96 -3.83 -0.86
N GLN A 81 17.80 -4.45 -0.61
CA GLN A 81 16.68 -4.42 -1.54
C GLN A 81 16.05 -3.02 -1.68
N PHE A 82 16.22 -2.12 -0.71
CA PHE A 82 15.69 -0.77 -0.81
C PHE A 82 16.45 0.02 -1.87
N GLU A 83 15.74 0.62 -2.82
CA GLU A 83 16.30 1.43 -3.89
C GLU A 83 15.56 2.78 -3.95
N PRO A 84 16.16 3.86 -3.41
CA PRO A 84 15.55 5.18 -3.46
C PRO A 84 15.73 5.82 -4.85
N LEU A 85 14.63 6.23 -5.46
CA LEU A 85 14.62 6.93 -6.75
C LEU A 85 14.14 8.36 -6.54
N PHE A 86 14.94 9.35 -6.97
CA PHE A 86 14.61 10.76 -6.84
C PHE A 86 14.19 11.34 -8.19
N LEU A 87 12.90 11.65 -8.33
CA LEU A 87 12.30 12.06 -9.59
C LEU A 87 12.10 13.58 -9.63
N THR A 88 12.47 14.18 -10.75
CA THR A 88 11.99 15.51 -11.15
C THR A 88 10.48 15.50 -11.37
N GLN A 89 9.86 16.68 -11.42
CA GLN A 89 8.43 16.79 -11.75
C GLN A 89 8.10 16.20 -13.14
N ALA A 90 9.00 16.33 -14.12
CA ALA A 90 8.80 15.79 -15.46
C ALA A 90 8.80 14.25 -15.46
N GLU A 91 9.76 13.64 -14.75
CA GLU A 91 9.83 12.18 -14.59
C GLU A 91 8.64 11.65 -13.79
N ALA A 92 8.15 12.39 -12.78
CA ALA A 92 6.95 12.02 -12.03
C ALA A 92 5.67 12.13 -12.88
N ALA A 93 5.63 13.03 -13.86
CA ALA A 93 4.51 13.16 -14.80
C ALA A 93 4.46 12.00 -15.81
N ASP A 94 5.63 11.50 -16.25
CA ASP A 94 5.76 10.28 -17.06
C ASP A 94 6.41 9.13 -16.29
N MET A 95 5.80 8.80 -15.15
CA MET A 95 6.32 7.78 -14.24
C MET A 95 6.38 6.39 -14.87
N ALA A 96 5.50 6.10 -15.83
CA ALA A 96 5.47 4.82 -16.52
C ALA A 96 6.77 4.59 -17.31
N THR A 97 7.17 5.57 -18.12
CA THR A 97 8.44 5.53 -18.86
C THR A 97 9.63 5.50 -17.92
N PHE A 98 9.64 6.35 -16.88
CA PHE A 98 10.73 6.36 -15.90
C PHE A 98 10.93 5.01 -15.21
N LEU A 99 9.84 4.36 -14.77
CA LEU A 99 9.89 3.04 -14.14
C LEU A 99 10.31 1.96 -15.12
N HIS A 100 9.82 2.02 -16.37
CA HIS A 100 10.21 1.08 -17.42
C HIS A 100 11.73 1.10 -17.64
N GLU A 101 12.31 2.28 -17.87
CA GLU A 101 13.75 2.45 -18.08
C GLU A 101 14.57 2.08 -16.84
N THR A 102 14.07 2.38 -15.64
CA THR A 102 14.73 1.98 -14.39
C THR A 102 14.75 0.47 -14.21
N ILE A 103 13.61 -0.19 -14.40
CA ILE A 103 13.48 -1.64 -14.26
C ILE A 103 14.33 -2.35 -15.31
N LYS A 104 14.34 -1.87 -16.57
CA LYS A 104 15.17 -2.44 -17.64
C LYS A 104 16.65 -2.57 -17.26
N LYS A 105 17.21 -1.59 -16.54
CA LYS A 105 18.61 -1.63 -16.07
C LYS A 105 18.89 -2.78 -15.11
N HIS A 106 17.87 -3.29 -14.43
CA HIS A 106 17.99 -4.44 -13.54
C HIS A 106 17.73 -5.77 -14.25
N LEU A 107 17.18 -5.78 -15.47
CA LEU A 107 16.81 -7.01 -16.17
C LEU A 107 17.97 -7.54 -17.01
N THR A 108 17.99 -8.86 -17.19
CA THR A 108 18.87 -9.58 -18.11
C THR A 108 18.03 -10.31 -19.14
N GLU A 109 18.66 -10.75 -20.24
CA GLU A 109 18.00 -11.58 -21.26
C GLU A 109 17.40 -12.89 -20.70
N LYS A 110 17.88 -13.34 -19.53
CA LYS A 110 17.36 -14.53 -18.84
C LYS A 110 16.07 -14.25 -18.07
N ASP A 111 15.76 -13.00 -17.75
CA ASP A 111 14.58 -12.63 -16.99
C ASP A 111 13.39 -12.50 -17.95
N GLU A 112 12.55 -13.53 -18.02
CA GLU A 112 11.44 -13.64 -18.98
C GLU A 112 10.22 -12.79 -18.57
N TYR A 113 10.10 -12.49 -17.27
CA TYR A 113 8.94 -11.81 -16.70
C TYR A 113 9.34 -10.72 -15.69
N VAL A 114 8.51 -9.69 -15.64
CA VAL A 114 8.55 -8.62 -14.65
C VAL A 114 7.34 -8.79 -13.73
N VAL A 115 7.60 -8.84 -12.43
CA VAL A 115 6.57 -8.83 -11.39
C VAL A 115 6.64 -7.49 -10.69
N THR A 116 5.53 -6.78 -10.57
CA THR A 116 5.48 -5.49 -9.87
C THR A 116 4.38 -5.47 -8.82
N THR A 117 4.71 -5.12 -7.57
CA THR A 117 3.77 -5.05 -6.44
C THR A 117 3.66 -3.61 -5.94
N ARG A 118 2.43 -3.12 -5.76
CA ARG A 118 2.17 -1.81 -5.17
C ARG A 118 1.98 -1.92 -3.66
N ILE A 119 2.59 -1.00 -2.92
CA ILE A 119 2.25 -0.72 -1.51
C ILE A 119 2.39 0.78 -1.23
N ASP A 120 1.44 1.33 -0.47
CA ASP A 120 1.51 2.71 0.00
C ASP A 120 2.45 2.84 1.22
N ASN A 121 3.02 4.02 1.41
CA ASN A 121 4.14 4.23 2.34
C ASN A 121 3.74 4.21 3.84
N ASP A 122 2.45 4.08 4.13
CA ASP A 122 1.83 4.06 5.45
C ASP A 122 1.20 2.70 5.79
N ASP A 123 1.22 1.75 4.85
CA ASP A 123 0.67 0.41 5.01
C ASP A 123 1.74 -0.66 5.19
N ALA A 124 1.36 -1.87 5.59
CA ALA A 124 2.30 -2.95 5.90
C ALA A 124 1.91 -4.29 5.28
N PHE A 125 2.92 -5.10 4.93
CA PHE A 125 2.74 -6.49 4.53
C PHE A 125 3.09 -7.47 5.64
N HIS A 126 2.40 -8.62 5.64
CA HIS A 126 2.78 -9.75 6.47
C HIS A 126 4.15 -10.29 6.02
N ILE A 127 4.94 -10.83 6.95
CA ILE A 127 6.32 -11.32 6.73
C ILE A 127 6.46 -12.38 5.63
N SER A 128 5.35 -13.04 5.29
CA SER A 128 5.27 -14.11 4.29
C SER A 128 4.55 -13.71 3.00
N THR A 129 4.22 -12.42 2.82
CA THR A 129 3.44 -11.96 1.65
C THR A 129 4.20 -12.20 0.36
N ILE A 130 5.47 -11.80 0.30
CA ILE A 130 6.28 -11.98 -0.90
C ILE A 130 6.53 -13.46 -1.21
N ASP A 131 6.83 -14.27 -0.18
CA ASP A 131 6.99 -15.72 -0.34
C ASP A 131 5.71 -16.38 -0.90
N ARG A 132 4.56 -16.10 -0.28
CA ARG A 132 3.28 -16.66 -0.72
C ARG A 132 2.98 -16.27 -2.16
N LEU A 133 3.11 -14.98 -2.47
CA LEU A 133 2.82 -14.40 -3.77
C LEU A 133 3.66 -15.07 -4.88
N GLN A 134 4.98 -15.17 -4.69
CA GLN A 134 5.87 -15.76 -5.69
C GLN A 134 5.58 -17.25 -5.94
N LYS A 135 5.07 -18.00 -4.94
CA LYS A 135 4.68 -19.42 -5.10
C LYS A 135 3.39 -19.62 -5.93
N ILE A 136 2.46 -18.68 -5.85
CA ILE A 136 1.15 -18.82 -6.49
C ILE A 136 1.04 -18.14 -7.86
N ILE A 137 1.93 -17.19 -8.15
CA ILE A 137 1.97 -16.53 -9.44
C ILE A 137 2.11 -17.56 -10.55
N ARG A 138 1.35 -17.33 -11.62
CA ARG A 138 1.44 -18.04 -12.88
C ARG A 138 1.79 -17.02 -13.97
N PHE A 139 2.66 -17.44 -14.86
CA PHE A 139 3.13 -16.63 -15.96
C PHE A 139 2.42 -17.04 -17.25
N GLY A 140 2.07 -16.05 -18.06
CA GLY A 140 1.41 -16.22 -19.34
C GLY A 140 1.72 -15.04 -20.25
N ASP A 141 1.16 -15.05 -21.46
CA ASP A 141 1.41 -14.00 -22.45
C ASP A 141 0.78 -12.66 -22.05
N GLU A 142 -0.40 -12.71 -21.44
CA GLU A 142 -1.17 -11.53 -21.06
C GLU A 142 -0.85 -11.05 -19.63
N PRO A 143 -0.82 -9.73 -19.38
CA PRO A 143 -0.68 -9.18 -18.05
C PRO A 143 -1.77 -9.67 -17.09
N THR A 144 -1.38 -10.16 -15.92
CA THR A 144 -2.31 -10.69 -14.92
C THR A 144 -2.06 -10.04 -13.56
N VAL A 145 -3.14 -9.61 -12.90
CA VAL A 145 -3.10 -8.99 -11.59
C VAL A 145 -3.49 -10.00 -10.50
N TYR A 146 -2.81 -9.94 -9.37
CA TYR A 146 -3.03 -10.77 -8.19
C TYR A 146 -3.39 -9.87 -7.01
N SER A 147 -4.37 -10.30 -6.22
CA SER A 147 -4.83 -9.53 -5.07
C SER A 147 -5.17 -10.47 -3.90
N PHE A 148 -4.59 -10.19 -2.73
CA PHE A 148 -4.99 -10.86 -1.50
C PHE A 148 -6.29 -10.26 -0.99
N ASN A 149 -7.36 -11.03 -0.91
CA ASN A 149 -8.67 -10.48 -0.56
C ASN A 149 -8.85 -10.23 0.95
N TYR A 150 -7.96 -10.73 1.80
CA TYR A 150 -8.09 -10.61 3.25
C TYR A 150 -6.89 -9.89 3.88
N GLY A 151 -7.21 -8.91 4.71
CA GLY A 151 -6.25 -8.09 5.43
C GLY A 151 -6.80 -7.57 6.75
N TYR A 152 -6.01 -6.72 7.39
CA TYR A 152 -6.40 -5.93 8.54
C TYR A 152 -6.58 -4.47 8.14
N GLN A 153 -7.56 -3.82 8.76
CA GLN A 153 -7.63 -2.36 8.79
C GLN A 153 -7.45 -1.91 10.25
N TYR A 154 -6.38 -1.16 10.54
CA TYR A 154 -6.01 -0.73 11.88
C TYR A 154 -6.24 0.77 12.07
N PHE A 155 -7.12 1.10 13.01
CA PHE A 155 -7.45 2.48 13.36
C PHE A 155 -6.57 2.96 14.51
N VAL A 156 -5.53 3.73 14.20
CA VAL A 156 -4.53 4.18 15.18
C VAL A 156 -5.19 4.95 16.33
N LYS A 157 -6.07 5.90 16.03
CA LYS A 157 -6.76 6.74 17.03
C LYS A 157 -7.65 5.93 17.97
N LEU A 158 -8.29 4.88 17.45
CA LEU A 158 -9.21 4.05 18.21
C LEU A 158 -8.48 2.88 18.90
N ASN A 159 -7.24 2.60 18.49
CA ASN A 159 -6.47 1.42 18.87
C ASN A 159 -7.27 0.12 18.68
N ILE A 160 -7.85 -0.04 17.49
CA ILE A 160 -8.64 -1.23 17.13
C ILE A 160 -8.30 -1.68 15.71
N ALA A 161 -8.25 -3.00 15.51
CA ALA A 161 -8.08 -3.59 14.20
C ALA A 161 -9.28 -4.45 13.83
N LEU A 162 -9.70 -4.33 12.58
CA LEU A 162 -10.79 -5.10 11.99
C LEU A 162 -10.21 -6.05 10.94
N ARG A 163 -10.67 -7.30 10.92
CA ARG A 163 -10.46 -8.15 9.76
C ARG A 163 -11.34 -7.60 8.63
N MET A 164 -10.75 -7.44 7.46
CA MET A 164 -11.43 -6.93 6.28
C MET A 164 -11.36 -7.95 5.14
N TYR A 165 -12.50 -8.16 4.47
CA TYR A 165 -12.53 -8.74 3.13
C TYR A 165 -12.65 -7.62 2.11
N TYR A 166 -11.59 -7.41 1.33
CA TYR A 166 -11.51 -6.33 0.37
C TYR A 166 -10.90 -6.81 -0.95
N PRO A 167 -11.70 -7.31 -1.90
CA PRO A 167 -11.18 -7.70 -3.21
C PRO A 167 -10.58 -6.51 -3.95
N ASN A 168 -11.26 -5.37 -3.97
CA ASN A 168 -10.81 -4.18 -4.70
C ASN A 168 -9.79 -3.33 -3.92
N ASN A 169 -8.93 -3.97 -3.12
CA ASN A 169 -7.86 -3.27 -2.40
C ASN A 169 -6.77 -2.77 -3.34
N HIS A 170 -5.90 -1.90 -2.83
CA HIS A 170 -4.78 -1.29 -3.57
C HIS A 170 -3.45 -2.07 -3.49
N PHE A 171 -3.41 -3.15 -2.71
CA PHE A 171 -2.26 -4.06 -2.58
C PHE A 171 -2.23 -5.09 -3.72
N LEU A 172 -1.88 -4.59 -4.90
CA LEU A 172 -1.94 -5.36 -6.14
C LEU A 172 -0.56 -5.73 -6.64
N THR A 173 -0.45 -6.95 -7.15
CA THR A 173 0.73 -7.43 -7.86
C THR A 173 0.36 -7.69 -9.30
N MET A 174 1.23 -7.34 -10.24
CA MET A 174 1.04 -7.61 -11.67
C MET A 174 2.22 -8.41 -12.22
N THR A 175 1.92 -9.35 -13.10
CA THR A 175 2.92 -10.10 -13.87
C THR A 175 2.83 -9.68 -15.33
N GLU A 176 3.96 -9.39 -15.94
CA GLU A 176 4.08 -9.01 -17.36
C GLU A 176 5.26 -9.78 -17.99
N ARG A 177 5.19 -10.03 -19.30
CA ARG A 177 6.37 -10.45 -20.06
C ARG A 177 7.41 -9.33 -20.03
N ASN A 178 8.68 -9.69 -19.88
CA ASN A 178 9.78 -8.76 -20.11
C ASN A 178 9.93 -8.52 -21.62
N ASN A 179 9.16 -7.58 -22.15
CA ASN A 179 9.25 -7.09 -23.52
C ASN A 179 9.46 -5.57 -23.52
N GLU A 180 9.60 -4.96 -24.69
CA GLU A 180 9.82 -3.50 -24.78
C GLU A 180 8.65 -2.65 -24.27
N ASN A 181 7.48 -3.24 -24.01
CA ASN A 181 6.23 -2.54 -23.76
C ASN A 181 5.63 -2.77 -22.36
N PHE A 182 6.30 -3.46 -21.44
CA PHE A 182 5.78 -3.65 -20.08
C PHE A 182 5.61 -2.30 -19.36
N ARG A 183 4.60 -2.16 -18.50
CA ARG A 183 4.19 -0.86 -17.92
C ARG A 183 4.22 -0.81 -16.40
N THR A 184 4.25 -1.94 -15.70
CA THR A 184 4.12 -2.04 -14.23
C THR A 184 2.73 -1.74 -13.67
N ILE A 185 2.43 -2.26 -12.47
CA ILE A 185 1.15 -2.07 -11.78
C ILE A 185 0.81 -0.59 -11.49
N ILE A 186 1.82 0.30 -11.41
CA ILE A 186 1.60 1.71 -11.10
C ILE A 186 0.98 2.48 -12.27
N SER A 187 1.16 1.99 -13.51
CA SER A 187 0.56 2.56 -14.71
C SER A 187 -0.97 2.42 -14.74
N TYR A 188 -1.52 1.58 -13.86
CA TYR A 188 -2.96 1.37 -13.73
C TYR A 188 -3.51 2.00 -12.44
N GLY A 189 -4.71 2.58 -12.56
CA GLY A 189 -5.47 3.02 -11.39
C GLY A 189 -5.86 1.81 -10.55
N HIS A 190 -5.58 1.81 -9.24
CA HIS A 190 -5.90 0.67 -8.38
C HIS A 190 -7.41 0.35 -8.35
N THR A 191 -8.27 1.32 -8.62
CA THR A 191 -9.73 1.15 -8.73
C THR A 191 -10.21 0.70 -10.11
N SER A 192 -9.42 0.89 -11.17
CA SER A 192 -9.80 0.61 -12.55
C SER A 192 -9.14 -0.65 -13.11
N VAL A 193 -7.98 -1.05 -12.60
CA VAL A 193 -7.18 -2.15 -13.16
C VAL A 193 -7.94 -3.47 -13.26
N ARG A 194 -8.84 -3.76 -12.31
CA ARG A 194 -9.71 -4.96 -12.34
C ARG A 194 -10.74 -4.97 -13.47
N LYS A 195 -10.97 -3.82 -14.12
CA LYS A 195 -11.83 -3.69 -15.31
C LYS A 195 -11.03 -3.79 -16.61
N GLU A 196 -9.72 -3.59 -16.52
CA GLU A 196 -8.82 -3.49 -17.67
C GLU A 196 -8.04 -4.80 -17.88
N LEU A 197 -7.70 -5.51 -16.81
CA LEU A 197 -6.86 -6.71 -16.83
C LEU A 197 -7.50 -7.88 -16.09
N ALA A 198 -7.08 -9.09 -16.45
CA ALA A 198 -7.43 -10.29 -15.71
C ALA A 198 -6.91 -10.19 -14.27
N CYS A 199 -7.77 -10.55 -13.30
CA CYS A 199 -7.42 -10.47 -11.89
C CYS A 199 -7.72 -11.79 -11.16
N VAL A 200 -6.70 -12.30 -10.47
CA VAL A 200 -6.73 -13.51 -9.66
C VAL A 200 -6.86 -13.12 -8.19
N ASP A 201 -8.00 -13.51 -7.61
CA ASP A 201 -8.30 -13.31 -6.20
C ASP A 201 -7.70 -14.43 -5.33
N ILE A 202 -6.81 -14.04 -4.42
CA ILE A 202 -6.19 -14.94 -3.45
C ILE A 202 -7.04 -14.91 -2.17
N LYS A 203 -7.79 -16.00 -1.96
CA LYS A 203 -8.82 -16.11 -0.91
C LYS A 203 -8.33 -16.74 0.39
N ASP A 204 -7.02 -16.79 0.58
CA ASP A 204 -6.38 -17.32 1.78
C ASP A 204 -6.96 -16.61 3.02
N LYS A 205 -7.53 -17.40 3.93
CA LYS A 205 -8.17 -16.85 5.13
C LYS A 205 -7.17 -16.58 6.25
N ARG A 206 -5.98 -17.19 6.21
CA ARG A 206 -4.85 -17.05 7.13
C ARG A 206 -3.53 -17.43 6.44
N PRO A 207 -2.41 -16.75 6.76
CA PRO A 207 -2.35 -15.45 7.44
C PRO A 207 -3.12 -14.36 6.65
N LEU A 208 -3.25 -13.16 7.22
CA LEU A 208 -3.76 -12.01 6.47
C LEU A 208 -2.56 -11.24 5.96
N TYR A 209 -2.54 -10.92 4.66
CA TYR A 209 -1.29 -10.58 3.97
C TYR A 209 -0.97 -9.08 3.92
N TRP A 210 -1.93 -8.24 4.26
CA TRP A 210 -1.76 -6.79 4.30
C TRP A 210 -2.47 -6.16 5.50
N LEU A 211 -1.97 -5.01 5.89
CA LEU A 211 -2.46 -4.16 6.95
C LEU A 211 -2.59 -2.74 6.39
N GLU A 212 -3.84 -2.27 6.29
CA GLU A 212 -4.14 -0.88 5.99
C GLU A 212 -4.17 -0.06 7.29
N VAL A 213 -3.35 1.00 7.36
CA VAL A 213 -3.25 1.84 8.55
C VAL A 213 -4.10 3.10 8.39
N VAL A 214 -5.07 3.28 9.27
CA VAL A 214 -5.96 4.44 9.28
C VAL A 214 -5.51 5.42 10.38
N HIS A 215 -4.88 6.52 9.94
CA HIS A 215 -4.40 7.62 10.78
C HIS A 215 -5.08 8.96 10.43
N SER A 216 -4.94 9.96 11.31
CA SER A 216 -5.70 11.23 11.25
C SER A 216 -5.40 12.12 10.03
N SER A 217 -4.27 11.92 9.35
CA SER A 217 -3.88 12.66 8.15
C SER A 217 -4.38 12.04 6.83
N ASN A 218 -5.02 10.86 6.83
CA ASN A 218 -5.63 10.30 5.63
C ASN A 218 -7.00 10.95 5.37
N VAL A 219 -6.98 12.00 4.54
CA VAL A 219 -8.13 12.83 4.13
C VAL A 219 -9.27 12.02 3.47
N ASN A 220 -9.01 10.77 3.05
CA ASN A 220 -10.02 9.90 2.42
C ASN A 220 -10.47 8.66 3.22
N ASN A 221 -9.89 8.38 4.40
CA ASN A 221 -10.29 7.21 5.22
C ASN A 221 -11.24 7.59 6.35
N ASN A 222 -12.20 8.46 6.05
CA ASN A 222 -13.47 8.49 6.77
C ASN A 222 -14.08 7.09 6.68
N LEU A 223 -14.13 6.37 7.82
CA LEU A 223 -14.41 4.94 7.91
C LEU A 223 -15.15 4.39 6.69
N MET A 224 -14.44 3.60 5.89
CA MET A 224 -15.06 2.71 4.93
C MET A 224 -15.84 1.58 5.62
N LEU A 225 -16.55 1.82 6.74
CA LEU A 225 -17.71 1.02 7.12
C LEU A 225 -18.85 1.20 6.09
N SER A 226 -18.50 1.20 4.81
CA SER A 226 -19.37 0.96 3.70
C SER A 226 -19.95 -0.45 3.92
N PRO A 227 -21.27 -0.60 3.90
CA PRO A 227 -21.93 -1.91 3.94
C PRO A 227 -21.45 -2.87 2.85
N LYS A 228 -20.77 -2.35 1.81
CA LYS A 228 -20.21 -3.13 0.71
C LYS A 228 -19.04 -4.03 1.15
N TYR A 229 -18.34 -3.70 2.25
CA TYR A 229 -17.19 -4.48 2.71
C TYR A 229 -17.53 -5.27 3.96
N ARG A 230 -17.02 -6.49 4.04
CA ARG A 230 -17.27 -7.38 5.18
C ARG A 230 -16.18 -7.16 6.22
N TYR A 231 -16.54 -6.45 7.28
CA TYR A 231 -15.73 -6.28 8.48
C TYR A 231 -16.09 -7.34 9.51
N ALA A 232 -15.08 -7.87 10.20
CA ALA A 232 -15.27 -8.67 11.39
C ALA A 232 -14.39 -8.13 12.50
N PRO A 233 -14.96 -7.65 13.62
CA PRO A 233 -14.16 -7.24 14.76
C PRO A 233 -13.38 -8.44 15.29
N ARG A 234 -12.13 -8.21 15.65
CA ARG A 234 -11.28 -9.22 16.25
C ARG A 234 -11.22 -8.99 17.75
N LEU A 235 -12.18 -9.60 18.45
CA LEU A 235 -12.27 -9.59 19.92
C LEU A 235 -11.34 -10.63 20.55
N ARG A 236 -10.09 -10.68 20.09
CA ARG A 236 -9.01 -11.54 20.60
C ARG A 236 -7.73 -10.73 20.64
N THR A 237 -6.71 -11.21 21.35
CA THR A 237 -5.40 -10.59 21.29
C THR A 237 -4.84 -10.70 19.87
N ILE A 238 -4.40 -9.58 19.31
CA ILE A 238 -3.78 -9.49 17.99
C ILE A 238 -2.38 -8.95 18.19
N SER A 239 -1.38 -9.68 17.69
CA SER A 239 -0.02 -9.18 17.53
C SER A 239 0.19 -8.80 16.08
N PHE A 240 0.85 -7.66 15.87
CA PHE A 240 1.32 -7.22 14.55
C PHE A 240 2.82 -7.46 14.36
N PHE A 241 3.41 -8.33 15.18
CA PHE A 241 4.81 -8.72 15.05
C PHE A 241 5.15 -9.28 13.66
N ASP A 242 4.24 -10.08 13.08
CA ASP A 242 4.41 -10.61 11.71
C ASP A 242 4.26 -9.53 10.63
N PHE A 243 3.91 -8.29 10.98
CA PHE A 243 3.98 -7.11 10.10
C PHE A 243 5.22 -6.25 10.40
N GLY A 244 6.13 -6.72 11.25
CA GLY A 244 7.30 -5.98 11.71
C GLY A 244 6.99 -4.92 12.77
N LEU A 245 5.82 -4.97 13.41
CA LEU A 245 5.38 -3.95 14.36
C LEU A 245 5.44 -4.49 15.79
N ASP A 246 6.09 -3.75 16.69
CA ASP A 246 5.96 -3.96 18.13
C ASP A 246 4.63 -3.38 18.64
N LEU A 247 3.54 -4.00 18.19
CA LEU A 247 2.18 -3.61 18.52
C LEU A 247 1.34 -4.84 18.82
N THR A 248 0.82 -4.91 20.03
CA THR A 248 -0.14 -5.92 20.45
C THR A 248 -1.38 -5.27 21.03
N ILE A 249 -2.54 -5.58 20.45
CA ILE A 249 -3.85 -5.19 20.99
C ILE A 249 -4.36 -6.37 21.81
N LYS A 250 -4.45 -6.21 23.13
CA LYS A 250 -4.98 -7.28 24.01
C LYS A 250 -6.49 -7.41 23.83
N TRP A 251 -7.02 -8.62 24.03
CA TRP A 251 -8.45 -8.90 23.83
C TRP A 251 -9.39 -7.95 24.62
N TYR A 252 -9.04 -7.59 25.86
CA TYR A 252 -9.85 -6.70 26.68
C TYR A 252 -9.82 -5.25 26.16
N GLN A 253 -8.69 -4.80 25.61
CA GLN A 253 -8.58 -3.52 24.93
C GLN A 253 -9.40 -3.52 23.64
N ALA A 254 -9.31 -4.59 22.84
CA ALA A 254 -10.10 -4.73 21.62
C ALA A 254 -11.60 -4.71 21.92
N ALA A 255 -12.06 -5.43 22.95
CA ALA A 255 -13.45 -5.45 23.38
C ALA A 255 -13.91 -4.06 23.88
N PHE A 256 -13.13 -3.42 24.76
CA PHE A 256 -13.42 -2.09 25.26
C PHE A 256 -13.48 -1.06 24.11
N ASN A 257 -12.47 -1.04 23.24
CA ASN A 257 -12.41 -0.10 22.12
C ASN A 257 -13.53 -0.35 21.11
N PHE A 258 -13.96 -1.60 20.91
CA PHE A 258 -15.09 -1.92 20.05
C PHE A 258 -16.40 -1.31 20.57
N VAL A 259 -16.71 -1.57 21.84
CA VAL A 259 -17.96 -1.10 22.47
C VAL A 259 -17.96 0.40 22.70
N PHE A 260 -16.88 0.95 23.27
CA PHE A 260 -16.87 2.32 23.78
C PHE A 260 -16.22 3.35 22.86
N ARG A 261 -15.48 2.92 21.82
CA ARG A 261 -14.82 3.85 20.89
C ARG A 261 -15.33 3.71 19.47
N LEU A 262 -15.27 2.52 18.88
CA LEU A 262 -15.68 2.28 17.49
C LEU A 262 -17.18 2.46 17.32
N THR A 263 -18.00 1.91 18.22
CA THR A 263 -19.46 1.98 18.10
C THR A 263 -19.97 3.44 18.19
N PRO A 264 -19.59 4.25 19.19
CA PRO A 264 -19.99 5.66 19.23
C PRO A 264 -19.44 6.48 18.06
N TYR A 265 -18.23 6.19 17.62
CA TYR A 265 -17.65 6.83 16.43
C TYR A 265 -18.51 6.53 15.20
N ALA A 266 -18.85 5.26 14.95
CA ALA A 266 -19.64 4.84 13.80
C ALA A 266 -21.04 5.47 13.80
N ILE A 267 -21.69 5.56 14.97
CA ILE A 267 -22.99 6.23 15.12
C ILE A 267 -22.90 7.72 14.75
N ARG A 268 -21.90 8.43 15.29
CA ARG A 268 -21.68 9.86 14.97
C ARG A 268 -21.43 10.06 13.49
N PHE A 269 -20.63 9.19 12.87
CA PHE A 269 -20.32 9.24 11.45
C PHE A 269 -21.56 9.04 10.58
N LEU A 270 -22.36 8.00 10.86
CA LEU A 270 -23.62 7.74 10.14
C LEU A 270 -24.60 8.91 10.27
N GLY A 271 -24.72 9.49 11.46
CA GLY A 271 -25.54 10.69 11.68
C GLY A 271 -25.09 11.88 10.83
N HIS A 272 -23.77 12.13 10.77
CA HIS A 272 -23.22 13.19 9.92
C HIS A 272 -23.49 12.96 8.43
N GLU A 273 -23.34 11.72 7.96
CA GLU A 273 -23.54 11.36 6.55
C GLU A 273 -25.02 11.46 6.12
N ILE A 274 -25.95 11.09 7.01
CA ILE A 274 -27.40 11.30 6.81
C ILE A 274 -27.71 12.79 6.70
N CYS A 275 -27.20 13.60 7.64
CA CYS A 275 -27.37 15.06 7.60
C CYS A 275 -26.79 15.68 6.32
N ARG A 276 -25.62 15.21 5.87
CA ARG A 276 -24.98 15.66 4.63
C ARG A 276 -25.84 15.36 3.40
N LYS A 277 -26.34 14.12 3.28
CA LYS A 277 -27.22 13.71 2.16
C LYS A 277 -28.56 14.45 2.18
N ALA A 278 -29.13 14.71 3.35
CA ALA A 278 -30.35 15.48 3.49
C ALA A 278 -30.17 16.94 3.04
N LYS A 279 -29.01 17.56 3.33
CA LYS A 279 -28.67 18.91 2.85
C LYS A 279 -28.43 18.94 1.33
N GLN A 280 -27.87 17.89 0.74
CA GLN A 280 -27.66 17.80 -0.71
C GLN A 280 -28.96 17.58 -1.51
N LYS A 281 -29.99 16.94 -0.93
CA LYS A 281 -31.31 16.80 -1.56
C LYS A 281 -32.20 18.06 -1.49
N LYS A 282 -31.81 19.06 -0.69
CA LYS A 282 -32.52 20.34 -0.54
C LYS A 282 -31.96 21.46 -1.44
N LYS A 283 -30.96 21.16 -2.26
CA LYS A 283 -30.42 22.02 -3.31
C LYS A 283 -30.74 21.39 -4.66
#